data_AF-A0A435BJW6-F1
#
_entry.id   AF-A0A435BJW6-F1
#
_cell.length_a   1.000
_cell.length_b   1.000
_cell.length_c   1.000
_cell.angle_alpha   90.00
_cell.angle_beta   90.00
_cell.angle_gamma   90.00
#
_symmetry.space_group_name_H-M   'P 1'
#
loop_
_entity.id
_entity.type
_entity.pdbx_description
1 polymer ?
#
loop_
_entity_poly.entity_id
_entity_poly.type
_entity_poly.pdbx_seq_one_letter_code
_entity_poly.pdbx_strand_id
1 'polypeptide(L)'
;MRRNRKVKILATIGPASSSEEMLKKLFEAGADVFRINMSHTDHDLMRTLVGRIRAVEDAVGRPIGILADLQGPKLRVGKFANGKETLSVGQTFTLDNNPEPGTSSRVYLPHPEILSSVEAGHRLLIDDGKLELRAVKSDGKSIICTVVAGTTISDKKGVSLPDTDLPVGALTEKDRADLDAVLAASVDWVALSFVQRPEDLAEARKIARGRALIMAKIEKPQAVARLPEIIELSDALMVARGDLGVEMPLEAVPGIQKQITRAARRAGKP
;
A
#
# COMPACT_ATOMS: atom_id res chain seq x y z
N MET A 1 -12.99 28.18 15.40
CA MET A 1 -11.98 27.47 16.21
C MET A 1 -10.60 27.64 15.60
N ARG A 2 -9.60 28.21 16.29
CA ARG A 2 -8.21 28.28 15.80
C ARG A 2 -7.45 27.06 16.30
N ARG A 3 -6.77 26.32 15.41
CA ARG A 3 -5.94 25.17 15.82
C ARG A 3 -4.59 25.69 16.30
N ASN A 4 -4.27 25.47 17.57
CA ASN A 4 -2.99 25.90 18.18
C ASN A 4 -1.87 24.86 18.02
N ARG A 5 -2.18 23.64 17.57
CA ARG A 5 -1.18 22.61 17.28
C ARG A 5 -0.55 22.81 15.90
N LYS A 6 0.77 22.56 15.81
CA LYS A 6 1.56 22.66 14.57
C LYS A 6 1.44 21.39 13.71
N VAL A 7 1.39 20.22 14.35
CA VAL A 7 1.28 18.92 13.68
C VAL A 7 -0.15 18.71 13.21
N LYS A 8 -0.33 18.24 11.97
CA LYS A 8 -1.63 17.92 11.36
C LYS A 8 -2.03 16.47 11.66
N ILE A 9 -3.33 16.20 11.70
CA ILE A 9 -3.91 14.87 11.97
C ILE A 9 -4.65 14.44 10.71
N LEU A 10 -4.27 13.27 10.20
CA LEU A 10 -4.95 12.59 9.13
C LEU A 10 -5.76 11.42 9.73
N ALA A 11 -7.04 11.34 9.41
CA ALA A 11 -7.95 10.31 9.94
C ALA A 11 -8.59 9.52 8.80
N THR A 12 -8.48 8.18 8.84
CA THR A 12 -9.12 7.31 7.85
C THR A 12 -10.62 7.21 8.14
N ILE A 13 -11.44 7.39 7.10
CA ILE A 13 -12.89 7.16 7.18
C ILE A 13 -13.18 5.68 7.03
N GLY A 14 -14.05 5.17 7.88
CA GLY A 14 -14.61 3.82 7.80
C GLY A 14 -16.10 3.82 8.13
N PRO A 15 -16.72 2.64 8.26
CA PRO A 15 -18.17 2.53 8.52
C PRO A 15 -18.63 3.36 9.73
N ALA A 16 -17.88 3.31 10.83
CA ALA A 16 -18.17 4.03 12.07
C ALA A 16 -17.96 5.55 12.00
N SER A 17 -17.31 6.06 10.96
CA SER A 17 -16.94 7.48 10.83
C SER A 17 -17.44 8.14 9.54
N SER A 18 -18.36 7.49 8.82
CA SER A 18 -18.81 7.91 7.48
C SER A 18 -19.97 8.91 7.47
N SER A 19 -20.69 9.10 8.58
CA SER A 19 -21.80 10.04 8.67
C SER A 19 -21.31 11.48 8.78
N GLU A 20 -22.06 12.43 8.23
CA GLU A 20 -21.73 13.86 8.28
C GLU A 20 -21.58 14.37 9.71
N GLU A 21 -22.48 13.96 10.62
CA GLU A 21 -22.41 14.30 12.04
C GLU A 21 -21.10 13.81 12.68
N MET A 22 -20.67 12.58 12.38
CA MET A 22 -19.44 12.03 12.93
C MET A 22 -18.21 12.69 12.31
N LEU A 23 -18.21 12.97 11.01
CA LEU A 23 -17.14 13.73 10.35
C LEU A 23 -16.96 15.11 10.99
N LYS A 24 -18.06 15.81 11.28
CA LYS A 24 -18.02 17.08 12.01
C LYS A 24 -17.42 16.93 13.40
N LYS A 25 -17.86 15.92 14.19
CA LYS A 25 -17.28 15.62 15.51
C LYS A 25 -15.78 15.34 15.43
N LEU A 26 -15.34 14.57 14.44
CA LEU A 26 -13.92 14.26 14.22
C LEU A 26 -13.13 15.50 13.83
N PHE A 27 -13.68 16.37 12.97
CA PHE A 27 -13.05 17.64 12.62
C PHE A 27 -12.92 18.57 13.84
N GLU A 28 -13.97 18.71 14.64
CA GLU A 28 -13.96 19.51 15.87
C GLU A 28 -12.99 18.95 16.92
N ALA A 29 -12.89 17.63 17.03
CA ALA A 29 -11.88 16.96 17.86
C ALA A 29 -10.45 17.15 17.34
N GLY A 30 -10.27 17.31 16.02
CA GLY A 30 -9.01 17.74 15.44
C GLY A 30 -8.57 17.07 14.15
N ALA A 31 -9.38 16.36 13.38
CA ALA A 31 -8.95 15.86 12.06
C ALA A 31 -8.68 17.03 11.08
N ASP A 32 -7.51 17.12 10.44
CA ASP A 32 -7.20 18.10 9.37
C ASP A 32 -7.47 17.54 7.99
N VAL A 33 -7.19 16.25 7.80
CA VAL A 33 -7.33 15.57 6.53
C VAL A 33 -8.10 14.27 6.78
N PHE A 34 -9.09 14.00 5.95
CA PHE A 34 -9.76 12.71 5.92
C PHE A 34 -9.20 11.85 4.80
N ARG A 35 -8.81 10.62 5.15
CA ARG A 35 -8.34 9.61 4.19
C ARG A 35 -9.49 8.68 3.80
N ILE A 36 -9.73 8.56 2.50
CA ILE A 36 -10.63 7.56 1.91
C ILE A 36 -9.74 6.43 1.38
N ASN A 37 -9.93 5.21 1.89
CA ASN A 37 -9.15 4.05 1.47
C ASN A 37 -9.85 3.30 0.33
N MET A 38 -9.37 3.47 -0.90
CA MET A 38 -9.95 2.86 -2.11
C MET A 38 -9.79 1.33 -2.17
N SER A 39 -9.12 0.73 -1.18
CA SER A 39 -9.10 -0.72 -0.98
C SER A 39 -10.45 -1.32 -0.59
N HIS A 40 -11.33 -0.51 0.01
CA HIS A 40 -12.62 -0.93 0.58
C HIS A 40 -13.77 -0.01 0.20
N THR A 41 -13.52 0.97 -0.68
CA THR A 41 -14.49 2.00 -1.06
C THR A 41 -14.72 1.93 -2.56
N ASP A 42 -15.96 1.71 -2.97
CA ASP A 42 -16.37 1.83 -4.37
C ASP A 42 -16.55 3.31 -4.77
N HIS A 43 -16.78 3.57 -6.05
CA HIS A 43 -16.83 4.94 -6.57
C HIS A 43 -18.04 5.72 -6.05
N ASP A 44 -19.18 5.07 -5.82
CA ASP A 44 -20.41 5.73 -5.37
C ASP A 44 -20.30 6.14 -3.90
N LEU A 45 -19.80 5.24 -3.05
CA LEU A 45 -19.48 5.54 -1.66
C LEU A 45 -18.39 6.60 -1.57
N MET A 46 -17.34 6.53 -2.39
CA MET A 46 -16.29 7.57 -2.43
C MET A 46 -16.90 8.95 -2.72
N ARG A 47 -17.73 9.09 -3.76
CA ARG A 47 -18.40 10.38 -4.08
C ARG A 47 -19.28 10.85 -2.93
N THR A 48 -20.01 9.93 -2.29
CA THR A 48 -20.84 10.23 -1.11
C THR A 48 -19.98 10.76 0.05
N LEU A 49 -18.84 10.13 0.34
CA LEU A 49 -17.94 10.55 1.40
C LEU A 49 -17.33 11.91 1.10
N VAL A 50 -16.88 12.15 -0.14
CA VAL A 50 -16.36 13.46 -0.56
C VAL A 50 -17.42 14.54 -0.37
N GLY A 51 -18.65 14.31 -0.83
CA GLY A 51 -19.77 15.25 -0.67
C GLY A 51 -20.05 15.58 0.81
N ARG A 52 -20.05 14.57 1.68
CA ARG A 52 -20.21 14.78 3.14
C ARG A 52 -19.07 15.60 3.75
N ILE A 53 -17.82 15.33 3.36
CA ILE A 53 -16.67 16.10 3.88
C ILE A 53 -16.78 17.56 3.45
N ARG A 54 -17.15 17.84 2.18
CA ARG A 54 -17.34 19.20 1.67
C ARG A 54 -18.50 19.91 2.36
N ALA A 55 -19.61 19.23 2.62
CA ALA A 55 -20.72 19.79 3.40
C ALA A 55 -20.28 20.18 4.83
N VAL A 56 -19.47 19.34 5.49
CA VAL A 56 -18.89 19.69 6.80
C VAL A 56 -17.94 20.87 6.69
N GLU A 57 -17.06 20.91 5.68
CA GLU A 57 -16.13 22.01 5.41
C GLU A 57 -16.87 23.35 5.27
N ASP A 58 -17.95 23.39 4.47
CA ASP A 58 -18.80 24.55 4.29
C ASP A 58 -19.46 24.97 5.61
N ALA A 59 -20.02 24.02 6.36
CA ALA A 59 -20.71 24.30 7.62
C ALA A 59 -19.79 24.84 8.73
N VAL A 60 -18.53 24.40 8.77
CA VAL A 60 -17.55 24.84 9.77
C VAL A 60 -16.74 26.06 9.30
N GLY A 61 -16.81 26.41 8.02
CA GLY A 61 -16.11 27.54 7.41
C GLY A 61 -14.59 27.43 7.47
N ARG A 62 -14.04 26.21 7.40
CA ARG A 62 -12.59 25.97 7.50
C ARG A 62 -12.17 24.82 6.60
N PRO A 63 -11.01 24.94 5.91
CA PRO A 63 -10.55 23.89 5.01
C PRO A 63 -10.37 22.51 5.67
N ILE A 64 -10.82 21.48 4.97
CA ILE A 64 -10.67 20.07 5.31
C ILE A 64 -10.03 19.36 4.11
N GLY A 65 -8.83 18.81 4.30
CA GLY A 65 -8.17 18.06 3.23
C GLY A 65 -8.83 16.69 3.02
N ILE A 66 -8.84 16.22 1.77
CA ILE A 66 -9.26 14.88 1.39
C ILE A 66 -8.08 14.17 0.72
N LEU A 67 -7.69 13.03 1.28
CA LEU A 67 -6.71 12.12 0.70
C LEU A 67 -7.41 10.86 0.18
N ALA A 68 -7.39 10.63 -1.12
CA ALA A 68 -7.70 9.31 -1.68
C ALA A 68 -6.45 8.42 -1.65
N ASP A 69 -6.50 7.31 -0.94
CA ASP A 69 -5.41 6.34 -0.89
C ASP A 69 -5.70 5.17 -1.82
N LEU A 70 -4.93 5.07 -2.92
CA LEU A 70 -5.08 4.02 -3.92
C LEU A 70 -4.52 2.70 -3.39
N GLN A 71 -5.09 1.60 -3.87
CA GLN A 71 -4.84 0.27 -3.34
C GLN A 71 -3.43 -0.22 -3.71
N GLY A 72 -3.04 -0.02 -4.97
CA GLY A 72 -1.85 -0.65 -5.55
C GLY A 72 -2.03 -2.18 -5.73
N PRO A 73 -0.95 -2.88 -6.13
CA PRO A 73 -0.98 -4.32 -6.39
C PRO A 73 -1.25 -5.13 -5.10
N LYS A 74 -2.42 -5.77 -5.01
CA LYS A 74 -2.72 -6.76 -3.96
C LYS A 74 -2.13 -8.13 -4.30
N LEU A 75 -0.86 -8.32 -4.00
CA LEU A 75 -0.17 -9.59 -4.19
C LEU A 75 -0.61 -10.59 -3.12
N ARG A 76 -1.18 -11.72 -3.53
CA ARG A 76 -1.75 -12.74 -2.63
C ARG A 76 -1.57 -14.15 -3.16
N VAL A 77 -1.41 -15.12 -2.26
CA VAL A 77 -1.52 -16.53 -2.63
C VAL A 77 -2.98 -16.92 -2.91
N GLY A 78 -3.18 -18.07 -3.57
CA GLY A 78 -4.48 -18.65 -3.84
C GLY A 78 -5.17 -19.23 -2.61
N LYS A 79 -6.11 -20.15 -2.85
CA LYS A 79 -6.82 -20.88 -1.79
C LYS A 79 -6.17 -22.24 -1.55
N PHE A 80 -6.41 -22.81 -0.39
CA PHE A 80 -6.07 -24.18 -0.01
C PHE A 80 -7.32 -25.05 0.01
N ALA A 81 -7.17 -26.36 -0.21
CA ALA A 81 -8.29 -27.30 -0.13
C ALA A 81 -9.01 -27.24 1.23
N ASN A 82 -8.25 -27.05 2.31
CA ASN A 82 -8.74 -26.98 3.68
C ASN A 82 -8.82 -25.54 4.23
N GLY A 83 -8.70 -24.52 3.36
CA GLY A 83 -8.62 -23.10 3.73
C GLY A 83 -7.31 -22.66 4.40
N LYS A 84 -6.52 -23.61 4.91
CA LYS A 84 -5.17 -23.41 5.47
C LYS A 84 -4.37 -24.71 5.43
N GLU A 85 -3.05 -24.58 5.52
CA GLU A 85 -2.12 -25.69 5.65
C GLU A 85 -1.04 -25.38 6.70
N THR A 86 -0.58 -26.43 7.35
CA THR A 86 0.54 -26.36 8.31
C THR A 86 1.84 -26.72 7.60
N LEU A 87 2.85 -25.89 7.80
CA LEU A 87 4.17 -26.02 7.20
C LEU A 87 5.21 -26.30 8.29
N SER A 88 6.27 -27.02 7.94
CA SER A 88 7.44 -27.26 8.80
C SER A 88 8.64 -26.45 8.33
N VAL A 89 9.39 -25.85 9.25
CA VAL A 89 10.64 -25.16 8.93
C VAL A 89 11.62 -26.15 8.27
N GLY A 90 12.29 -25.72 7.20
CA GLY A 90 13.19 -26.54 6.39
C GLY A 90 12.51 -27.33 5.28
N GLN A 91 11.17 -27.43 5.27
CA GLN A 91 10.48 -28.16 4.20
C GLN A 91 10.54 -27.41 2.86
N THR A 92 10.45 -28.15 1.77
CA THR A 92 10.26 -27.58 0.44
C THR A 92 8.78 -27.22 0.23
N PHE A 93 8.52 -26.03 -0.30
CA PHE A 93 7.18 -25.54 -0.61
C PHE A 93 7.19 -24.77 -1.93
N THR A 94 6.22 -25.00 -2.80
CA THR A 94 6.20 -24.42 -4.16
C THR A 94 5.08 -23.38 -4.32
N LEU A 95 5.40 -22.22 -4.86
CA LEU A 95 4.39 -21.28 -5.39
C LEU A 95 4.36 -21.43 -6.90
N ASP A 96 3.21 -21.69 -7.51
CA ASP A 96 3.15 -21.95 -8.95
C ASP A 96 1.93 -21.30 -9.63
N ASN A 97 1.84 -21.43 -10.96
CA ASN A 97 0.74 -20.90 -11.76
C ASN A 97 -0.45 -21.87 -11.94
N ASN A 98 -0.46 -23.02 -11.27
CA ASN A 98 -1.56 -23.97 -11.38
C ASN A 98 -2.70 -23.52 -10.44
N PRO A 99 -3.92 -23.25 -10.95
CA PRO A 99 -5.02 -22.66 -10.19
C PRO A 99 -5.69 -23.60 -9.18
N GLU A 100 -5.32 -24.89 -9.17
CA GLU A 100 -5.85 -25.86 -8.20
C GLU A 100 -5.58 -25.43 -6.75
N PRO A 101 -6.49 -25.76 -5.81
CA PRO A 101 -6.29 -25.46 -4.41
C PRO A 101 -4.94 -25.97 -3.89
N GLY A 102 -4.28 -25.14 -3.10
CA GLY A 102 -3.02 -25.46 -2.45
C GLY A 102 -3.13 -26.64 -1.48
N THR A 103 -1.97 -27.25 -1.23
CA THR A 103 -1.75 -28.38 -0.32
C THR A 103 -0.56 -28.05 0.60
N SER A 104 -0.15 -28.99 1.44
CA SER A 104 1.05 -28.84 2.30
C SER A 104 2.36 -28.67 1.53
N SER A 105 2.40 -28.94 0.22
CA SER A 105 3.60 -28.86 -0.63
C SER A 105 3.57 -27.73 -1.66
N ARG A 106 2.41 -27.14 -1.94
CA ARG A 106 2.28 -26.08 -2.95
C ARG A 106 1.09 -25.15 -2.75
N VAL A 107 1.15 -23.95 -3.34
CA VAL A 107 0.01 -23.04 -3.46
C VAL A 107 0.03 -22.31 -4.80
N TYR A 108 -1.16 -22.04 -5.32
CA TYR A 108 -1.32 -21.19 -6.49
C TYR A 108 -0.87 -19.76 -6.16
N LEU A 109 -0.10 -19.14 -7.04
CA LEU A 109 0.26 -17.73 -7.01
C LEU A 109 -0.24 -17.06 -8.29
N PRO A 110 -1.37 -16.32 -8.24
CA PRO A 110 -1.99 -15.63 -9.39
C PRO A 110 -1.22 -14.39 -9.87
N HIS A 111 0.12 -14.45 -9.85
CA HIS A 111 0.99 -13.32 -10.11
C HIS A 111 2.15 -13.75 -11.02
N PRO A 112 1.91 -13.85 -12.33
CA PRO A 112 2.95 -14.23 -13.29
C PRO A 112 4.16 -13.28 -13.23
N GLU A 113 3.95 -12.01 -12.88
CA GLU A 113 4.98 -11.01 -12.64
C GLU A 113 5.92 -11.37 -11.48
N ILE A 114 5.43 -12.07 -10.46
CA ILE A 114 6.28 -12.55 -9.35
C ILE A 114 7.05 -13.78 -9.82
N LEU A 115 6.37 -14.73 -10.46
CA LEU A 115 6.97 -15.98 -10.94
C LEU A 115 8.14 -15.71 -11.89
N SER A 116 8.04 -14.68 -12.73
CA SER A 116 9.10 -14.29 -13.68
C SER A 116 10.23 -13.44 -13.10
N SER A 117 10.05 -12.84 -11.92
CA SER A 117 11.01 -11.86 -11.37
C SER A 117 11.78 -12.37 -10.15
N VAL A 118 11.27 -13.39 -9.46
CA VAL A 118 11.93 -13.94 -8.28
C VAL A 118 13.17 -14.76 -8.68
N GLU A 119 14.31 -14.42 -8.08
CA GLU A 119 15.58 -15.13 -8.27
C GLU A 119 15.90 -16.02 -7.06
N ALA A 120 16.84 -16.95 -7.25
CA ALA A 120 17.32 -17.79 -6.15
C ALA A 120 17.91 -16.92 -5.01
N GLY A 121 17.54 -17.24 -3.78
CA GLY A 121 17.94 -16.50 -2.58
C GLY A 121 16.96 -15.40 -2.15
N HIS A 122 16.05 -14.95 -3.02
CA HIS A 122 15.06 -13.93 -2.66
C HIS A 122 14.10 -14.43 -1.56
N ARG A 123 13.72 -13.52 -0.66
CA ARG A 123 12.71 -13.77 0.37
C ARG A 123 11.31 -13.52 -0.18
N LEU A 124 10.38 -14.39 0.19
CA LEU A 124 8.96 -14.19 0.03
C LEU A 124 8.32 -14.23 1.42
N LEU A 125 7.69 -13.14 1.80
CA LEU A 125 7.08 -12.96 3.11
C LEU A 125 5.56 -13.08 2.98
N ILE A 126 4.95 -13.96 3.77
CA ILE A 126 3.53 -14.28 3.69
C ILE A 126 2.84 -13.89 4.99
N ASP A 127 1.62 -13.34 4.89
CA ASP A 127 0.80 -12.88 6.03
C ASP A 127 1.56 -11.91 6.95
N ASP A 128 2.00 -10.78 6.39
CA ASP A 128 2.74 -9.73 7.08
C ASP A 128 4.06 -10.24 7.72
N GLY A 129 4.72 -11.17 7.02
CA GLY A 129 6.01 -11.76 7.43
C GLY A 129 5.91 -12.85 8.49
N LYS A 130 4.72 -13.32 8.86
CA LYS A 130 4.56 -14.46 9.79
C LYS A 130 5.08 -15.77 9.23
N LEU A 131 5.12 -15.91 7.91
CA LEU A 131 5.77 -17.00 7.21
C LEU A 131 6.82 -16.43 6.27
N GLU A 132 8.06 -16.89 6.40
CA GLU A 132 9.17 -16.56 5.50
C GLU A 132 9.51 -17.79 4.66
N LEU A 133 9.50 -17.59 3.35
CA LEU A 133 9.98 -18.54 2.37
C LEU A 133 11.22 -17.97 1.70
N ARG A 134 12.19 -18.83 1.39
CA ARG A 134 13.38 -18.47 0.61
C ARG A 134 13.38 -19.21 -0.71
N ALA A 135 13.41 -18.47 -1.81
CA ALA A 135 13.47 -19.05 -3.14
C ALA A 135 14.77 -19.85 -3.31
N VAL A 136 14.64 -21.10 -3.75
CA VAL A 136 15.75 -21.98 -4.14
C VAL A 136 15.97 -21.92 -5.65
N LYS A 137 14.88 -21.93 -6.41
CA LYS A 137 14.89 -21.72 -7.86
C LYS A 137 13.55 -21.21 -8.36
N SER A 138 13.56 -20.50 -9.47
CA SER A 138 12.38 -20.11 -10.24
C SER A 138 12.57 -20.48 -11.71
N ASP A 139 11.50 -20.82 -12.41
CA ASP A 139 11.48 -21.11 -13.85
C ASP A 139 10.48 -20.24 -14.63
N GLY A 140 9.97 -19.16 -14.00
CA GLY A 140 8.95 -18.29 -14.59
C GLY A 140 7.52 -18.82 -14.50
N LYS A 141 7.32 -20.07 -14.06
CA LYS A 141 5.99 -20.69 -13.84
C LYS A 141 5.80 -21.18 -12.41
N SER A 142 6.91 -21.45 -11.72
CA SER A 142 6.94 -21.92 -10.35
C SER A 142 8.19 -21.39 -9.63
N ILE A 143 8.05 -21.20 -8.33
CA ILE A 143 9.11 -20.83 -7.41
C ILE A 143 9.18 -21.93 -6.36
N ILE A 144 10.26 -22.71 -6.39
CA ILE A 144 10.53 -23.69 -5.34
C ILE A 144 11.21 -22.95 -4.20
N CYS A 145 10.64 -23.04 -3.01
CA CYS A 145 11.14 -22.38 -1.81
C CYS A 145 11.47 -23.38 -0.71
N THR A 146 12.30 -22.93 0.24
CA THR A 146 12.45 -23.54 1.56
C THR A 146 11.72 -22.69 2.59
N VAL A 147 10.97 -23.31 3.51
CA VAL A 147 10.36 -22.61 4.65
C VAL A 147 11.44 -22.23 5.65
N VAL A 148 11.62 -20.93 5.90
CA VAL A 148 12.64 -20.40 6.81
C VAL A 148 12.05 -20.16 8.20
N ALA A 149 10.85 -19.59 8.28
CA ALA A 149 10.18 -19.28 9.53
C ALA A 149 8.65 -19.32 9.35
N GLY A 150 7.92 -19.58 10.44
CA GLY A 150 6.47 -19.72 10.42
C GLY A 150 6.01 -21.13 10.03
N THR A 151 4.79 -21.48 10.43
CA THR A 151 4.26 -22.84 10.33
C THR A 151 2.85 -22.91 9.76
N THR A 152 2.27 -21.80 9.32
CA THR A 152 0.90 -21.79 8.81
C THR A 152 0.77 -20.83 7.65
N ILE A 153 0.07 -21.28 6.61
CA ILE A 153 -0.36 -20.48 5.48
C ILE A 153 -1.85 -20.71 5.26
N SER A 154 -2.59 -19.68 4.88
CA SER A 154 -4.03 -19.77 4.63
C SER A 154 -4.46 -19.00 3.40
N ASP A 155 -5.73 -19.12 3.07
CA ASP A 155 -6.32 -18.52 1.88
C ASP A 155 -6.00 -17.03 1.73
N LYS A 156 -5.62 -16.64 0.51
CA LYS A 156 -5.54 -15.24 0.08
C LYS A 156 -4.63 -14.37 0.95
N LYS A 157 -3.64 -14.97 1.61
CA LYS A 157 -2.64 -14.24 2.40
C LYS A 157 -1.75 -13.39 1.49
N GLY A 158 -1.41 -12.20 1.99
CA GLY A 158 -0.56 -11.24 1.28
C GLY A 158 0.84 -11.79 1.05
N VAL A 159 1.44 -11.40 -0.07
CA VAL A 159 2.82 -11.73 -0.44
C VAL A 159 3.63 -10.45 -0.53
N SER A 160 4.71 -10.38 0.24
CA SER A 160 5.71 -9.31 0.24
C SER A 160 7.02 -9.84 -0.33
N LEU A 161 7.73 -8.97 -1.05
CA LEU A 161 8.90 -9.31 -1.87
C LEU A 161 9.99 -8.27 -1.64
N PRO A 162 10.67 -8.32 -0.51
CA PRO A 162 11.62 -7.27 -0.12
C PRO A 162 12.87 -7.22 -1.01
N ASP A 163 13.20 -8.35 -1.65
CA ASP A 163 14.40 -8.50 -2.47
C ASP A 163 14.11 -8.48 -3.98
N THR A 164 12.83 -8.35 -4.39
CA THR A 164 12.44 -8.46 -5.81
C THR A 164 11.81 -7.17 -6.31
N ASP A 165 12.36 -6.67 -7.41
CA ASP A 165 11.78 -5.56 -8.16
C ASP A 165 10.79 -6.10 -9.18
N LEU A 166 9.50 -5.79 -8.99
CA LEU A 166 8.49 -6.26 -9.93
C LEU A 166 8.43 -5.38 -11.18
N PRO A 167 8.25 -5.95 -12.38
CA PRO A 167 8.11 -5.20 -13.63
C PRO A 167 6.73 -4.56 -13.79
N VAL A 168 5.88 -4.61 -12.76
CA VAL A 168 4.57 -3.94 -12.75
C VAL A 168 4.69 -2.57 -12.07
N GLY A 169 4.06 -1.56 -12.67
CA GLY A 169 3.95 -0.24 -12.07
C GLY A 169 3.05 -0.25 -10.83
N ALA A 170 3.17 0.79 -10.01
CA ALA A 170 2.37 0.93 -8.78
C ALA A 170 0.85 1.01 -9.03
N LEU A 171 0.42 1.43 -10.23
CA LEU A 171 -0.99 1.53 -10.61
C LEU A 171 -1.47 0.25 -11.29
N THR A 172 -2.46 -0.42 -10.71
CA THR A 172 -3.23 -1.48 -11.37
C THR A 172 -4.31 -0.91 -12.31
N GLU A 173 -4.99 -1.74 -13.09
CA GLU A 173 -6.17 -1.31 -13.86
C GLU A 173 -7.26 -0.73 -12.95
N LYS A 174 -7.48 -1.35 -11.79
CA LYS A 174 -8.39 -0.84 -10.76
C LYS A 174 -7.93 0.53 -10.27
N ASP A 175 -6.64 0.70 -9.96
CA ASP A 175 -6.13 1.98 -9.45
C ASP A 175 -6.24 3.10 -10.49
N ARG A 176 -6.10 2.79 -11.79
CA ARG A 176 -6.35 3.79 -12.86
C ARG A 176 -7.81 4.22 -12.88
N ALA A 177 -8.75 3.28 -12.78
CA ALA A 177 -10.17 3.60 -12.70
C ALA A 177 -10.54 4.37 -11.42
N ASP A 178 -9.95 4.01 -10.28
CA ASP A 178 -10.11 4.74 -9.02
C ASP A 178 -9.53 6.15 -9.13
N LEU A 179 -8.33 6.30 -9.72
CA LEU A 179 -7.66 7.57 -9.92
C LEU A 179 -8.53 8.53 -10.73
N ASP A 180 -9.08 8.08 -11.86
CA ASP A 180 -9.99 8.90 -12.66
C ASP A 180 -11.23 9.33 -11.87
N ALA A 181 -11.83 8.41 -11.10
CA ALA A 181 -13.01 8.69 -10.30
C ALA A 181 -12.73 9.71 -9.18
N VAL A 182 -11.63 9.57 -8.44
CA VAL A 182 -11.30 10.49 -7.33
C VAL A 182 -10.89 11.87 -7.85
N LEU A 183 -10.23 11.95 -9.01
CA LEU A 183 -9.90 13.23 -9.64
C LEU A 183 -11.17 13.95 -10.12
N ALA A 184 -12.18 13.23 -10.61
CA ALA A 184 -13.48 13.80 -10.94
C ALA A 184 -14.25 14.30 -9.70
N ALA A 185 -14.02 13.67 -8.54
CA ALA A 185 -14.62 14.06 -7.27
C ALA A 185 -13.91 15.24 -6.58
N SER A 186 -12.84 15.79 -7.16
CA SER A 186 -12.09 16.94 -6.58
C SER A 186 -11.50 16.66 -5.19
N VAL A 187 -10.84 15.51 -5.04
CA VAL A 187 -9.98 15.24 -3.87
C VAL A 187 -8.71 16.11 -3.93
N ASP A 188 -8.17 16.46 -2.76
CA ASP A 188 -6.98 17.34 -2.69
C ASP A 188 -5.68 16.57 -2.91
N TRP A 189 -5.63 15.33 -2.44
CA TRP A 189 -4.46 14.46 -2.49
C TRP A 189 -4.82 13.06 -2.99
N VAL A 190 -3.86 12.45 -3.69
CA VAL A 190 -3.86 11.03 -4.05
C VAL A 190 -2.59 10.39 -3.49
N ALA A 191 -2.73 9.37 -2.66
CA ALA A 191 -1.60 8.54 -2.22
C ALA A 191 -1.43 7.30 -3.10
N LEU A 192 -0.19 7.03 -3.50
CA LEU A 192 0.19 5.83 -4.23
C LEU A 192 0.84 4.82 -3.29
N SER A 193 0.26 3.64 -3.20
CA SER A 193 0.83 2.47 -2.52
C SER A 193 1.88 1.79 -3.40
N PHE A 194 2.77 1.02 -2.79
CA PHE A 194 3.78 0.17 -3.42
C PHE A 194 4.71 0.88 -4.41
N VAL A 195 4.98 2.17 -4.17
CA VAL A 195 5.97 2.91 -4.96
C VAL A 195 7.31 2.20 -4.83
N GLN A 196 7.91 1.85 -5.95
CA GLN A 196 9.26 1.26 -6.02
C GLN A 196 10.22 2.19 -6.75
N ARG A 197 9.69 3.00 -7.68
CA ARG A 197 10.49 3.76 -8.64
C ARG A 197 9.86 5.14 -8.89
N PRO A 198 10.64 6.17 -9.27
CA PRO A 198 10.12 7.48 -9.66
C PRO A 198 9.12 7.42 -10.83
N GLU A 199 9.27 6.45 -11.73
CA GLU A 199 8.36 6.29 -12.87
C GLU A 199 6.92 5.98 -12.43
N ASP A 200 6.73 5.31 -11.28
CA ASP A 200 5.40 5.06 -10.68
C ASP A 200 4.67 6.38 -10.40
N LEU A 201 5.39 7.40 -9.91
CA LEU A 201 4.85 8.73 -9.62
C LEU A 201 4.64 9.54 -10.89
N ALA A 202 5.55 9.41 -11.87
CA ALA A 202 5.43 10.09 -13.15
C ALA A 202 4.15 9.70 -13.89
N GLU A 203 3.78 8.41 -13.87
CA GLU A 203 2.53 7.91 -14.45
C GLU A 203 1.32 8.56 -13.77
N ALA A 204 1.24 8.50 -12.43
CA ALA A 204 0.12 9.06 -11.69
C ALA A 204 -0.02 10.58 -11.90
N ARG A 205 1.11 11.32 -11.94
CA ARG A 205 1.11 12.76 -12.24
C ARG A 205 0.56 13.06 -13.62
N LYS A 206 0.94 12.28 -14.63
CA LYS A 206 0.47 12.45 -16.02
C LYS A 206 -1.05 12.27 -16.10
N ILE A 207 -1.62 11.36 -15.32
CA ILE A 207 -3.07 11.14 -15.24
C ILE A 207 -3.75 12.26 -14.42
N ALA A 208 -3.17 12.64 -13.27
CA ALA A 208 -3.70 13.67 -12.40
C ALA A 208 -3.75 15.05 -13.07
N ARG A 209 -2.75 15.41 -13.88
CA ARG A 209 -2.64 16.70 -14.59
C ARG A 209 -2.84 17.91 -13.66
N GLY A 210 -2.32 17.82 -12.43
CA GLY A 210 -2.43 18.87 -11.42
C GLY A 210 -3.81 19.01 -10.75
N ARG A 211 -4.77 18.12 -11.03
CA ARG A 211 -6.10 18.13 -10.38
C ARG A 211 -6.05 17.70 -8.90
N ALA A 212 -5.01 16.98 -8.50
CA ALA A 212 -4.72 16.62 -7.11
C ALA A 212 -3.21 16.50 -6.90
N LEU A 213 -2.77 16.66 -5.66
CA LEU A 213 -1.38 16.49 -5.25
C LEU A 213 -1.05 15.00 -5.04
N ILE A 214 0.15 14.57 -5.42
CA ILE A 214 0.58 13.17 -5.37
C ILE A 214 1.43 12.91 -4.13
N MET A 215 1.00 11.97 -3.30
CA MET A 215 1.71 11.51 -2.11
C MET A 215 2.33 10.14 -2.34
N ALA A 216 3.64 10.02 -2.18
CA ALA A 216 4.33 8.73 -2.28
C ALA A 216 4.27 7.98 -0.94
N LYS A 217 3.71 6.77 -0.90
CA LYS A 217 3.81 5.91 0.27
C LYS A 217 5.13 5.15 0.22
N ILE A 218 5.98 5.40 1.22
CA ILE A 218 7.27 4.75 1.38
C ILE A 218 7.07 3.52 2.25
N GLU A 219 6.87 2.39 1.56
CA GLU A 219 6.64 1.06 2.14
C GLU A 219 7.55 -0.02 1.55
N LYS A 220 8.34 0.31 0.52
CA LYS A 220 9.24 -0.62 -0.15
C LYS A 220 10.72 -0.27 0.08
N PRO A 221 11.60 -1.26 0.26
CA PRO A 221 13.05 -1.05 0.34
C PRO A 221 13.59 -0.27 -0.88
N GLN A 222 13.06 -0.58 -2.07
CA GLN A 222 13.36 0.09 -3.34
C GLN A 222 13.11 1.60 -3.25
N ALA A 223 11.98 2.01 -2.66
CA ALA A 223 11.66 3.41 -2.49
C ALA A 223 12.57 4.11 -1.50
N VAL A 224 13.05 3.41 -0.48
CA VAL A 224 14.04 3.95 0.46
C VAL A 224 15.39 4.14 -0.23
N ALA A 225 15.81 3.19 -1.07
CA ALA A 225 17.05 3.27 -1.83
C ALA A 225 17.05 4.41 -2.86
N ARG A 226 15.90 4.65 -3.50
CA ARG A 226 15.69 5.69 -4.53
C ARG A 226 14.98 6.95 -3.99
N LEU A 227 15.09 7.18 -2.69
CA LEU A 227 14.34 8.23 -1.98
C LEU A 227 14.52 9.64 -2.59
N PRO A 228 15.71 10.10 -3.00
CA PRO A 228 15.86 11.43 -3.61
C PRO A 228 15.03 11.62 -4.88
N GLU A 229 15.03 10.63 -5.78
CA GLU A 229 14.26 10.65 -7.03
C GLU A 229 12.75 10.65 -6.76
N ILE A 230 12.31 9.83 -5.79
CA ILE A 230 10.91 9.76 -5.35
C ILE A 230 10.46 11.06 -4.69
N ILE A 231 11.31 11.69 -3.90
CA ILE A 231 11.04 13.00 -3.31
C ILE A 231 10.85 14.02 -4.43
N GLU A 232 11.73 14.06 -5.43
CA GLU A 232 11.65 15.01 -6.54
C GLU A 232 10.30 14.95 -7.25
N LEU A 233 9.79 13.74 -7.52
CA LEU A 233 8.53 13.51 -8.21
C LEU A 233 7.29 13.39 -7.31
N SER A 234 7.39 13.53 -5.99
CA SER A 234 6.20 13.55 -5.10
C SER A 234 5.86 14.97 -4.64
N ASP A 235 4.62 15.24 -4.25
CA ASP A 235 4.24 16.48 -3.58
C ASP A 235 4.36 16.34 -2.06
N ALA A 236 4.22 15.11 -1.54
CA ALA A 236 4.38 14.73 -0.15
C ALA A 236 4.80 13.27 0.00
N LEU A 237 5.26 12.88 1.19
CA LEU A 237 5.63 11.50 1.52
C LEU A 237 4.80 10.98 2.70
N MET A 238 4.43 9.70 2.63
CA MET A 238 3.86 8.96 3.75
C MET A 238 4.80 7.84 4.17
N VAL A 239 5.28 7.88 5.42
CA VAL A 239 6.05 6.75 5.98
C VAL A 239 5.06 5.66 6.42
N ALA A 240 4.83 4.68 5.53
CA ALA A 240 3.91 3.58 5.75
C ALA A 240 4.58 2.45 6.55
N ARG A 241 4.77 2.69 7.85
CA ARG A 241 5.55 1.82 8.75
C ARG A 241 5.05 0.38 8.87
N GLY A 242 3.76 0.14 8.66
CA GLY A 242 3.17 -1.20 8.75
C GLY A 242 3.81 -2.10 7.69
N ASP A 243 3.56 -1.77 6.43
CA ASP A 243 4.13 -2.47 5.28
C ASP A 243 5.66 -2.38 5.25
N LEU A 244 6.24 -1.21 5.55
CA LEU A 244 7.71 -1.04 5.57
C LEU A 244 8.39 -1.95 6.62
N GLY A 245 7.73 -2.22 7.75
CA GLY A 245 8.24 -3.12 8.79
C GLY A 245 8.07 -4.60 8.49
N VAL A 246 7.27 -4.94 7.47
CA VAL A 246 7.26 -6.28 6.88
C VAL A 246 8.40 -6.41 5.87
N GLU A 247 8.57 -5.41 5.01
CA GLU A 247 9.52 -5.46 3.90
C GLU A 247 10.97 -5.19 4.32
N MET A 248 11.20 -4.62 5.50
CA MET A 248 12.53 -4.31 6.04
C MET A 248 12.67 -4.82 7.48
N PRO A 249 13.90 -5.05 7.97
CA PRO A 249 14.12 -5.36 9.38
C PRO A 249 13.40 -4.33 10.28
N LEU A 250 12.55 -4.82 11.18
CA LEU A 250 11.66 -3.98 12.00
C LEU A 250 12.44 -2.95 12.82
N GLU A 251 13.62 -3.34 13.32
CA GLU A 251 14.55 -2.50 14.07
C GLU A 251 15.15 -1.35 13.25
N ALA A 252 15.18 -1.46 11.92
CA ALA A 252 15.66 -0.40 11.04
C ALA A 252 14.60 0.68 10.76
N VAL A 253 13.31 0.34 10.86
CA VAL A 253 12.18 1.23 10.52
C VAL A 253 12.23 2.58 11.27
N PRO A 254 12.53 2.66 12.58
CA PRO A 254 12.64 3.95 13.28
C PRO A 254 13.74 4.86 12.71
N GLY A 255 14.86 4.29 12.28
CA GLY A 255 15.96 5.03 11.64
C GLY A 255 15.56 5.56 10.26
N ILE A 256 14.92 4.70 9.47
CA ILE A 256 14.45 5.00 8.12
C ILE A 256 13.35 6.07 8.17
N GLN A 257 12.40 6.00 9.10
CA GLN A 257 11.40 7.05 9.31
C GLN A 257 12.07 8.43 9.51
N LYS A 258 13.09 8.50 10.38
CA LYS A 258 13.83 9.76 10.63
C LYS A 258 14.58 10.23 9.37
N GLN A 259 15.10 9.31 8.56
CA GLN A 259 15.73 9.64 7.28
C GLN A 259 14.71 10.24 6.31
N ILE A 260 13.57 9.57 6.08
CA ILE A 260 12.51 10.03 5.18
C ILE A 260 11.99 11.40 5.60
N THR A 261 11.63 11.58 6.88
CA THR A 261 11.12 12.85 7.39
C THR A 261 12.15 14.00 7.24
N ARG A 262 13.44 13.74 7.47
CA ARG A 262 14.48 14.77 7.29
C ARG A 262 14.67 15.13 5.81
N ALA A 263 14.64 14.15 4.92
CA ALA A 263 14.79 14.35 3.50
C ALA A 263 13.60 15.14 2.92
N ALA A 264 12.37 14.76 3.27
CA ALA A 264 11.14 15.47 2.89
C ALA A 264 11.20 16.94 3.32
N ARG A 265 11.52 17.20 4.60
CA ARG A 265 11.66 18.57 5.13
C ARG A 265 12.73 19.39 4.43
N ARG A 266 13.87 18.78 4.08
CA ARG A 266 14.94 19.47 3.35
C ARG A 266 14.49 19.89 1.94
N ALA A 267 13.64 19.07 1.31
CA ALA A 267 13.05 19.37 0.01
C ALA A 267 11.81 20.28 0.09
N GLY A 268 11.40 20.72 1.28
CA GLY A 268 10.20 21.53 1.47
C GLY A 268 8.88 20.76 1.25
N LYS A 269 8.91 19.42 1.34
CA LYS A 269 7.75 18.56 1.10
C LYS A 269 7.16 18.03 2.42
N PRO A 270 5.82 17.99 2.57
CA PRO A 270 5.14 17.40 3.73
C PRO A 270 5.46 15.93 3.96
#